data_AF-A0A4U7BDG6-F1
#
_entry.id   AF-A0A4U7BDG6-F1
#
_cell.length_a   1.000
_cell.length_b   1.000
_cell.length_c   1.000
_cell.angle_alpha   90.00
_cell.angle_beta   90.00
_cell.angle_gamma   90.00
#
_symmetry.space_group_name_H-M   'P 1'
#
loop_
_entity.id
_entity.type
_entity.pdbx_description
1 polymer ?
#
loop_
_entity_poly.entity_id
_entity_poly.type
_entity_poly.pdbx_seq_one_letter_code
_entity_poly.pdbx_strand_id
1 'polypeptide(L)'
;MFLKVVCVLSVAVAVVSAHGHSSQFVHKYDGHHETVYHGHGHHDYYVSDSNTHPKFEFGYKVDDDHTGDHKSQHEHRDGDVVKGHYSLHEPDGSVRDVHYYGDHHSG
;
A
#
# COMPACT_ATOMS: atom_id res chain seq x y z
N MET A 1 34.12 38.69 -36.97
CA MET A 1 34.67 37.71 -35.99
C MET A 1 34.19 37.99 -34.56
N PHE A 2 32.96 38.48 -34.36
CA PHE A 2 32.35 38.72 -33.04
C PHE A 2 31.13 37.81 -32.78
N LEU A 3 30.94 36.78 -33.62
CA LEU A 3 29.73 35.94 -33.66
C LEU A 3 29.89 34.61 -32.88
N LYS A 4 30.86 34.50 -31.96
CA LYS A 4 31.14 33.24 -31.25
C LYS A 4 31.16 33.35 -29.73
N VAL A 5 31.01 34.55 -29.16
CA VAL A 5 31.18 34.78 -27.71
C VAL A 5 29.89 34.59 -26.91
N VAL A 6 28.73 34.47 -27.56
CA VAL A 6 27.43 34.32 -26.86
C VAL A 6 27.09 32.84 -26.53
N CYS A 7 27.87 31.87 -27.00
CA CYS A 7 27.57 30.44 -26.84
C CYS A 7 27.83 29.84 -25.45
N VAL A 8 28.17 30.62 -24.42
CA VAL A 8 28.52 30.05 -23.10
C VAL A 8 27.84 30.81 -21.96
N LEU A 9 26.52 31.01 -22.05
CA LEU A 9 25.69 31.06 -20.85
C LEU A 9 25.48 29.62 -20.42
N SER A 10 26.46 29.14 -19.64
CA SER A 10 26.44 27.85 -18.96
C SER A 10 25.21 27.77 -18.07
N VAL A 11 24.14 27.16 -18.57
CA VAL A 11 23.09 26.63 -17.70
C VAL A 11 23.70 25.39 -17.04
N ALA A 12 24.32 25.60 -15.89
CA ALA A 12 24.65 24.53 -14.98
C ALA A 12 23.33 23.95 -14.47
N VAL A 13 22.80 22.94 -15.18
CA VAL A 13 21.73 22.11 -14.65
C VAL A 13 22.36 21.30 -13.54
N ALA A 14 22.28 21.81 -12.31
CA ALA A 14 22.52 21.00 -11.14
C ALA A 14 21.45 19.89 -11.17
N VAL A 15 21.86 18.68 -11.53
CA VAL A 15 21.01 17.50 -11.40
C VAL A 15 20.84 17.28 -9.90
N VAL A 16 19.78 17.86 -9.33
CA VAL A 16 19.34 17.54 -7.99
C VAL A 16 18.82 16.11 -8.08
N SER A 17 19.57 15.15 -7.54
CA SER A 17 19.05 13.81 -7.34
C SER A 17 17.95 13.90 -6.29
N ALA A 18 16.71 14.11 -6.73
CA ALA A 18 15.54 13.90 -5.89
C ALA A 18 15.53 12.41 -5.54
N HIS A 19 15.53 12.09 -4.24
CA HIS A 19 15.48 10.71 -3.78
C HIS A 19 14.03 10.37 -3.48
N GLY A 20 13.52 9.29 -4.07
CA GLY A 20 12.21 8.77 -3.74
C GLY A 20 12.15 8.18 -2.34
N HIS A 21 11.00 8.36 -1.68
CA HIS A 21 10.71 7.81 -0.37
C HIS A 21 9.63 6.75 -0.48
N SER A 22 9.83 5.60 0.17
CA SER A 22 8.78 4.60 0.33
C SER A 22 8.66 4.16 1.77
N SER A 23 7.44 3.76 2.15
CA SER A 23 7.16 3.23 3.48
C SER A 23 6.05 2.19 3.41
N GLN A 24 6.10 1.24 4.34
CA GLN A 24 5.11 0.19 4.50
C GLN A 24 4.97 -0.13 5.98
N PHE A 25 3.76 -0.43 6.43
CA PHE A 25 3.49 -0.93 7.78
C PHE A 25 2.42 -2.02 7.77
N VAL A 26 2.48 -2.88 8.78
CA VAL A 26 1.42 -3.83 9.13
C VAL A 26 1.29 -3.83 10.65
N HIS A 27 0.09 -3.54 11.15
CA HIS A 27 -0.28 -3.69 12.56
C HIS A 27 -1.30 -4.81 12.66
N LYS A 28 -0.94 -5.88 13.37
CA LYS A 28 -1.81 -7.02 13.64
C LYS A 28 -2.34 -6.94 15.07
N TYR A 29 -3.63 -7.21 15.24
CA TYR A 29 -4.31 -7.15 16.54
C TYR A 29 -4.86 -8.52 16.99
N ASP A 30 -4.77 -9.51 16.12
CA ASP A 30 -4.98 -10.91 16.45
C ASP A 30 -3.84 -11.41 17.37
N GLY A 31 -4.21 -11.86 18.56
CA GLY A 31 -3.27 -12.43 19.53
C GLY A 31 -2.63 -13.73 19.04
N HIS A 32 -1.58 -14.17 19.74
CA HIS A 32 -0.84 -15.41 19.48
C HIS A 32 -1.76 -16.55 18.98
N HIS A 33 -1.42 -17.13 17.81
CA HIS A 33 -2.01 -18.38 17.36
C HIS A 33 -2.01 -19.39 18.52
N GLU A 34 -3.18 -19.77 19.03
CA GLU A 34 -3.26 -21.01 19.78
C GLU A 34 -2.96 -22.15 18.80
N THR A 35 -1.93 -22.94 19.10
CA THR A 35 -1.73 -24.24 18.47
C THR A 35 -2.89 -25.14 18.85
N VAL A 36 -3.88 -25.25 17.96
CA VAL A 36 -4.93 -26.26 18.09
C VAL A 36 -4.27 -27.62 17.85
N TYR A 37 -4.11 -28.41 18.92
CA TYR A 37 -3.66 -29.80 18.80
C TYR A 37 -4.75 -30.62 18.10
N HIS A 38 -4.57 -30.94 16.82
CA HIS A 38 -5.38 -31.93 16.13
C HIS A 38 -4.95 -33.33 16.54
N GLY A 39 -5.58 -33.87 17.59
CA GLY A 39 -5.53 -35.29 17.90
C GLY A 39 -6.17 -36.09 16.76
N HIS A 40 -5.48 -37.13 16.30
CA HIS A 40 -5.97 -38.06 15.27
C HIS A 40 -7.27 -38.75 15.71
N GLY A 41 -8.40 -38.14 15.38
CA GLY A 41 -9.72 -38.71 15.51
C GLY A 41 -10.55 -38.24 14.32
N HIS A 42 -11.03 -39.18 13.52
CA HIS A 42 -11.94 -38.97 12.40
C HIS A 42 -13.27 -38.37 12.89
N HIS A 43 -13.28 -37.06 13.11
CA HIS A 43 -14.49 -36.29 13.33
C HIS A 43 -14.43 -35.08 12.40
N ASP A 44 -15.40 -35.02 11.48
CA ASP A 44 -15.72 -33.85 10.68
C ASP A 44 -16.13 -32.71 11.63
N TYR A 45 -15.13 -32.07 12.23
CA TYR A 45 -15.30 -30.77 12.84
C TYR A 45 -15.35 -29.77 11.69
N TYR A 46 -16.55 -29.26 11.41
CA TYR A 46 -16.65 -27.88 10.98
C TYR A 46 -15.88 -27.06 12.01
N VAL A 47 -14.64 -26.66 11.67
CA VAL A 47 -14.02 -25.51 12.33
C VAL A 47 -14.97 -24.37 12.02
N SER A 48 -15.87 -24.13 12.96
CA SER A 48 -16.72 -22.97 12.91
C SER A 48 -15.78 -21.78 12.84
N ASP A 49 -15.89 -21.03 11.75
CA ASP A 49 -15.29 -19.70 11.53
C ASP A 49 -15.52 -18.76 12.75
N SER A 50 -16.47 -19.13 13.62
CA SER A 50 -16.83 -18.44 14.85
C SER A 50 -15.75 -18.23 15.91
N ASN A 51 -14.51 -18.74 15.76
CA ASN A 51 -13.46 -18.52 16.78
C ASN A 51 -12.25 -17.74 16.29
N THR A 52 -12.22 -17.30 15.03
CA THR A 52 -11.15 -16.44 14.50
C THR A 52 -11.71 -15.07 14.14
N HIS A 53 -11.15 -14.02 14.75
CA HIS A 53 -11.53 -12.64 14.47
C HIS A 53 -10.30 -11.87 13.94
N PRO A 54 -9.94 -12.06 12.65
CA PRO A 54 -8.74 -11.46 12.09
C PRO A 54 -8.87 -9.95 12.11
N LYS A 55 -7.84 -9.27 12.61
CA LYS A 55 -7.85 -7.81 12.72
C LYS A 55 -6.48 -7.25 12.41
N PHE A 56 -6.41 -6.39 11.40
CA PHE A 56 -5.17 -5.73 11.02
C PHE A 56 -5.37 -4.34 10.44
N GLU A 57 -4.28 -3.59 10.41
CA GLU A 57 -4.13 -2.36 9.66
C GLU A 57 -2.88 -2.46 8.79
N PHE A 58 -3.01 -2.11 7.53
CA PHE A 58 -1.95 -2.17 6.54
C PHE A 58 -1.89 -0.85 5.78
N GLY A 59 -0.68 -0.41 5.45
CA GLY A 59 -0.51 0.72 4.55
C GLY A 59 0.83 0.70 3.86
N TYR A 60 0.86 1.29 2.67
CA TYR A 60 2.09 1.60 1.98
C TYR A 60 1.98 2.95 1.25
N LYS A 61 3.11 3.59 1.03
CA LYS A 61 3.23 4.83 0.25
C LYS A 61 4.53 4.84 -0.53
N VAL A 62 4.48 5.38 -1.76
CA VAL A 62 5.62 5.81 -2.55
C VAL A 62 5.45 7.30 -2.84
N ASP A 63 6.52 8.06 -2.63
CA ASP A 63 6.62 9.48 -2.91
C ASP A 63 7.96 9.75 -3.59
N ASP A 64 7.97 9.72 -4.92
CA ASP A 64 9.18 9.81 -5.72
C ASP A 64 9.06 10.84 -6.85
N ASP A 65 9.50 12.07 -6.55
CA ASP A 65 9.57 13.18 -7.51
C ASP A 65 10.48 12.87 -8.71
N HIS A 66 11.45 11.95 -8.58
CA HIS A 66 12.37 11.63 -9.67
C HIS A 66 11.69 10.78 -10.74
N THR A 67 10.89 9.80 -10.33
CA THR A 67 10.16 8.92 -11.25
C THR A 67 8.74 9.41 -11.53
N GLY A 68 8.22 10.36 -10.74
CA GLY A 68 6.83 10.77 -10.73
C GLY A 68 5.91 9.76 -10.06
N ASP A 69 6.46 8.80 -9.32
CA ASP A 69 5.70 7.76 -8.65
C ASP A 69 5.14 8.28 -7.31
N HIS A 70 3.87 8.68 -7.35
CA HIS A 70 3.11 9.06 -6.16
C HIS A 70 1.89 8.15 -6.03
N LYS A 71 1.96 7.25 -5.04
CA LYS A 71 0.85 6.34 -4.72
C LYS A 71 0.80 5.99 -3.25
N SER A 72 -0.39 5.64 -2.80
CA SER A 72 -0.61 5.14 -1.45
C SER A 72 -1.75 4.14 -1.40
N GLN A 73 -1.69 3.19 -0.48
CA GLN A 73 -2.81 2.34 -0.10
C GLN A 73 -2.90 2.29 1.42
N HIS A 74 -4.14 2.20 1.93
CA HIS A 74 -4.43 1.85 3.30
C HIS A 74 -5.56 0.83 3.34
N GLU A 75 -5.41 -0.20 4.16
CA GLU A 75 -6.41 -1.24 4.38
C GLU A 75 -6.57 -1.52 5.87
N HIS A 76 -7.82 -1.66 6.29
CA HIS A 76 -8.18 -2.07 7.63
C HIS A 76 -9.13 -3.28 7.55
N ARG A 77 -8.81 -4.32 8.32
CA ARG A 77 -9.68 -5.48 8.50
C ARG A 77 -10.10 -5.59 9.95
N ASP A 78 -11.39 -5.86 10.15
CA ASP A 78 -11.98 -6.20 11.44
C ASP A 78 -12.99 -7.34 11.27
N GLY A 79 -12.59 -8.55 11.64
CA GLY A 79 -13.36 -9.77 11.39
C GLY A 79 -13.55 -10.01 9.90
N ASP A 80 -14.80 -10.03 9.45
CA ASP A 80 -15.16 -10.22 8.04
C ASP A 80 -15.20 -8.93 7.23
N VAL A 81 -15.12 -7.78 7.90
CA VAL A 81 -15.20 -6.48 7.25
C VAL A 81 -13.81 -6.02 6.85
N VAL A 82 -13.63 -5.71 5.58
CA VAL A 82 -12.42 -5.08 5.04
C VAL A 82 -12.81 -3.75 4.42
N LYS A 83 -12.04 -2.71 4.72
CA LYS A 83 -12.20 -1.39 4.12
C LYS A 83 -10.84 -0.87 3.75
N GLY A 84 -10.76 -0.14 2.66
CA GLY A 84 -9.51 0.49 2.30
C GLY A 84 -9.69 1.53 1.23
N HIS A 85 -8.57 2.14 0.90
CA HIS A 85 -8.48 3.04 -0.23
C HIS A 85 -7.10 2.94 -0.87
N TYR A 86 -7.02 3.31 -2.14
CA TYR A 86 -5.76 3.60 -2.78
C TYR A 86 -5.86 4.90 -3.57
N SER A 87 -4.71 5.56 -3.71
CA SER A 87 -4.51 6.73 -4.54
C SER A 87 -3.33 6.49 -5.49
N LEU A 88 -3.49 6.87 -6.75
CA LEU A 88 -2.47 6.76 -7.79
C LEU A 88 -2.49 8.01 -8.66
N HIS A 89 -1.37 8.71 -8.74
CA HIS A 89 -1.15 9.74 -9.75
C HIS A 89 -0.92 9.07 -11.11
N GLU A 90 -1.79 9.36 -12.07
CA GLU A 90 -1.71 8.78 -13.41
C GLU A 90 -0.82 9.64 -14.34
N PRO A 91 -0.25 9.07 -15.40
CA PRO A 91 0.64 9.81 -16.33
C PRO A 91 -0.04 10.97 -17.06
N ASP A 92 -1.37 10.98 -17.15
CA ASP A 92 -2.15 12.07 -17.75
C ASP A 92 -2.40 13.25 -16.78
N GLY A 93 -1.86 13.17 -15.56
CA GLY A 93 -2.01 14.16 -14.51
C GLY A 93 -3.28 14.02 -13.69
N SER A 94 -4.14 13.04 -13.98
CA SER A 94 -5.28 12.71 -13.13
C SER A 94 -4.84 11.98 -11.87
N VAL A 95 -5.67 12.04 -10.84
CA VAL A 95 -5.49 11.24 -9.62
C VAL A 95 -6.64 10.26 -9.53
N ARG A 96 -6.30 8.97 -9.46
CA ARG A 96 -7.25 7.91 -9.22
C ARG A 96 -7.32 7.66 -7.72
N ASP A 97 -8.44 8.06 -7.12
CA ASP A 97 -8.77 7.75 -5.74
C ASP A 97 -9.92 6.74 -5.69
N VAL A 98 -9.67 5.59 -5.08
CA VAL A 98 -10.67 4.51 -4.97
C VAL A 98 -10.81 4.09 -3.53
N HIS A 99 -12.06 4.06 -3.08
CA HIS A 99 -12.46 3.49 -1.80
C HIS A 99 -13.16 2.16 -2.04
N TYR A 100 -12.84 1.16 -1.22
CA TYR A 100 -13.45 -0.15 -1.30
C TYR A 100 -13.90 -0.62 0.08
N TYR A 101 -14.90 -1.49 0.05
CA TYR A 101 -15.50 -2.11 1.21
C TYR A 101 -15.89 -3.54 0.82
N GLY A 102 -15.62 -4.49 1.71
CA GLY A 102 -16.13 -5.85 1.60
C GLY A 102 -16.53 -6.37 2.98
N ASP A 103 -17.53 -7.24 2.99
CA ASP A 103 -17.95 -8.01 4.15
C ASP A 103 -18.30 -9.45 3.74
N HIS A 104 -18.83 -10.23 4.68
CA HIS A 104 -19.14 -11.64 4.42
C HIS A 104 -20.23 -11.84 3.34
N HIS A 105 -21.02 -10.80 3.03
CA HIS A 105 -22.14 -10.86 2.10
C HIS A 105 -21.84 -10.19 0.77
N SER A 106 -20.96 -9.18 0.77
CA SER A 106 -20.77 -8.27 -0.35
C SER A 106 -19.31 -7.88 -0.52
N GLY A 107 -18.93 -7.61 -1.76
CA GLY A 107 -17.64 -7.05 -2.16
C GLY A 107 -17.79 -6.08 -3.31
#